data_AF-A0AAD6KEY2-F1
#
_entry.id   AF-A0AAD6KEY2-F1
#
_cell.length_a   1.000
_cell.length_b   1.000
_cell.length_c   1.000
_cell.angle_alpha   90.00
_cell.angle_beta   90.00
_cell.angle_gamma   90.00
#
_symmetry.space_group_name_H-M   'P 1'
#
loop_
_entity.id
_entity.type
_entity.pdbx_description
1 polymer ?
#
loop_
_entity_poly.entity_id
_entity_poly.type
_entity_poly.pdbx_seq_one_letter_code
_entity_poly.pdbx_strand_id
1 'polypeptide(L)'
;MSKGEPILRSLHAKFGPIITLNIGARPVISMADRNLCHKALIRNGALYADRPEALPVDKIISSNQLAIVYSSYGPTWRLLRRNLTAEILNPSAVKSYSRARDWVVQTPPESPRVSSKIWPSCFCDGTLSICHVLSVSPHVFW
;
A
#
# COMPACT_ATOMS: atom_id res chain seq x y z
N MET A 1 -2.41 15.73 6.23
CA MET A 1 -2.06 16.08 4.84
C MET A 1 -0.56 15.92 4.64
N SER A 2 -0.12 14.86 3.95
CA SER A 2 1.29 14.58 3.70
C SER A 2 1.81 15.43 2.53
N LYS A 3 3.02 16.00 2.66
CA LYS A 3 3.64 16.93 1.70
C LYS A 3 3.85 16.39 0.26
N GLY A 4 3.59 15.11 -0.01
CA GLY A 4 3.87 14.46 -1.30
C GLY A 4 2.77 14.59 -2.36
N GLU A 5 1.51 14.69 -1.92
CA GLU A 5 0.35 14.80 -2.81
C GLU A 5 0.42 15.97 -3.83
N PRO A 6 0.91 17.18 -3.49
CA PRO A 6 1.02 18.26 -4.47
C PRO A 6 2.07 18.00 -5.55
N ILE A 7 3.10 17.19 -5.27
CA ILE A 7 4.20 16.94 -6.22
C ILE A 7 3.74 15.99 -7.33
N LEU A 8 3.08 14.89 -6.98
CA LEU A 8 2.57 13.95 -7.99
C LEU A 8 1.50 14.61 -8.88
N ARG A 9 0.61 15.42 -8.28
CA ARG A 9 -0.40 16.16 -9.02
C ARG A 9 0.22 17.14 -10.03
N SER A 10 1.26 17.88 -9.64
CA SER A 10 1.93 18.82 -10.57
C SER A 10 2.70 18.10 -11.68
N LEU A 11 3.32 16.96 -11.40
CA LEU A 11 3.97 16.12 -12.40
C LEU A 11 2.97 15.56 -13.41
N HIS A 12 1.82 15.05 -12.94
CA HIS A 12 0.77 14.58 -13.83
C HIS A 12 0.14 15.71 -14.66
N ALA A 13 0.02 16.92 -14.11
CA ALA A 13 -0.42 18.08 -14.88
C ALA A 13 0.55 18.46 -16.01
N LYS A 14 1.86 18.24 -15.81
CA LYS A 14 2.90 18.59 -16.79
C LYS A 14 3.16 17.50 -17.84
N PHE A 15 3.16 16.23 -17.43
CA PHE A 15 3.62 15.10 -18.25
C PHE A 15 2.50 14.14 -18.64
N GLY A 16 1.29 14.33 -18.11
CA GLY A 16 0.12 13.53 -18.45
C GLY A 16 -0.21 12.43 -17.44
N PRO A 17 -1.16 11.54 -17.78
CA PRO A 17 -1.77 10.60 -16.83
C PRO A 17 -0.85 9.43 -16.41
N ILE A 18 0.24 9.18 -17.13
CA ILE A 18 1.24 8.16 -16.81
C ILE A 18 2.61 8.83 -16.74
N ILE A 19 3.30 8.67 -15.62
CA ILE A 19 4.66 9.17 -15.43
C ILE A 19 5.56 8.08 -14.86
N THR A 20 6.82 8.08 -15.26
CA THR A 20 7.86 7.20 -14.72
C THR A 20 8.81 8.03 -13.85
N LEU A 21 8.99 7.62 -12.60
CA LEU A 21 9.84 8.26 -11.60
C LEU A 21 10.97 7.31 -11.22
N ASN A 22 12.22 7.71 -11.41
CA ASN A 22 13.36 6.87 -11.03
C ASN A 22 13.70 7.14 -9.56
N ILE A 23 13.14 6.34 -8.66
CA ILE A 23 13.33 6.46 -7.20
C ILE A 23 14.15 5.26 -6.71
N GLY A 24 15.38 5.50 -6.28
CA GLY A 24 16.28 4.44 -5.84
C GLY A 24 16.72 3.53 -6.99
N ALA A 25 16.78 2.22 -6.73
CA ALA A 25 17.32 1.24 -7.68
C ALA A 25 16.33 0.80 -8.77
N ARG A 26 15.03 1.10 -8.64
CA ARG A 26 13.99 0.62 -9.56
C ARG A 26 13.04 1.75 -9.96
N PRO A 27 12.65 1.82 -11.25
CA PRO A 27 11.72 2.84 -11.72
C PRO A 27 10.34 2.63 -11.10
N VAL A 28 9.63 3.73 -10.85
CA VAL A 28 8.30 3.76 -10.27
C VAL A 28 7.32 4.33 -11.27
N ILE A 29 6.28 3.57 -11.63
CA ILE A 29 5.25 4.04 -12.55
C ILE A 29 4.08 4.56 -11.74
N SER A 30 3.77 5.85 -11.92
CA SER A 30 2.60 6.50 -11.34
C SER A 30 1.54 6.72 -12.42
N MET A 31 0.29 6.39 -12.07
CA MET A 31 -0.88 6.57 -12.92
C MET A 31 -1.90 7.43 -12.18
N ALA A 32 -2.44 8.44 -12.86
CA ALA A 32 -3.44 9.36 -12.32
C ALA A 32 -4.76 9.33 -13.11
N ASP A 33 -5.02 8.24 -13.85
CA ASP A 33 -6.28 8.03 -14.58
C ASP A 33 -7.04 6.81 -14.04
N ARG A 34 -8.34 6.99 -13.77
CA ARG A 34 -9.20 5.96 -13.20
C ARG A 34 -9.34 4.74 -14.11
N ASN A 35 -9.48 4.95 -15.42
CA ASN A 35 -9.68 3.84 -16.36
C ASN A 35 -8.41 3.01 -16.52
N LEU A 36 -7.25 3.66 -16.55
CA LEU A 36 -5.94 3.01 -16.53
C LEU A 36 -5.73 2.23 -15.23
N CYS A 37 -5.98 2.84 -14.07
CA CYS A 37 -5.89 2.16 -12.78
C CYS A 37 -6.83 0.94 -12.73
N HIS A 38 -8.07 1.06 -13.20
CA HIS A 38 -8.99 -0.09 -13.23
C HIS A 38 -8.51 -1.21 -14.16
N LYS A 39 -8.01 -0.88 -15.36
CA LYS A 39 -7.45 -1.87 -16.28
C LYS A 39 -6.23 -2.56 -15.67
N ALA A 40 -5.31 -1.81 -15.06
CA ALA A 40 -4.08 -2.36 -14.51
C ALA A 40 -4.32 -3.16 -13.22
N LEU A 41 -5.06 -2.59 -12.26
CA LEU A 41 -5.19 -3.14 -10.90
C LEU A 41 -6.29 -4.20 -10.78
N ILE A 42 -7.37 -4.08 -11.56
CA ILE A 42 -8.51 -4.99 -11.48
C ILE A 42 -8.45 -6.03 -12.60
N ARG A 43 -8.44 -5.58 -13.86
CA ARG A 43 -8.48 -6.52 -15.00
C ARG A 43 -7.17 -7.29 -15.15
N ASN A 44 -6.04 -6.60 -14.99
CA ASN A 44 -4.71 -7.15 -15.20
C ASN A 44 -3.92 -7.29 -13.89
N GLY A 45 -4.59 -7.28 -12.73
CA GLY A 45 -3.93 -7.19 -11.43
C GLY A 45 -2.88 -8.28 -11.20
N ALA A 46 -3.17 -9.53 -11.62
CA ALA A 46 -2.24 -10.65 -11.50
C ALA A 46 -0.93 -10.46 -12.29
N LEU A 47 -0.96 -9.75 -13.43
CA LEU A 47 0.24 -9.46 -14.23
C LEU A 47 1.17 -8.46 -13.55
N TYR A 48 0.62 -7.55 -12.76
CA TYR A 48 1.38 -6.50 -12.05
C TYR A 48 1.55 -6.78 -10.55
N ALA A 49 1.04 -7.92 -10.07
CA ALA A 49 1.12 -8.29 -8.66
C ALA A 49 2.47 -8.88 -8.26
N ASP A 50 3.32 -9.23 -9.23
CA ASP A 50 4.60 -9.86 -8.91
C ASP A 50 5.56 -8.91 -8.18
N ARG A 51 6.42 -9.51 -7.36
CA ARG A 51 7.43 -8.81 -6.56
C ARG A 51 8.79 -9.42 -6.89
N PRO A 52 9.63 -8.73 -7.68
CA PRO A 52 10.95 -9.25 -8.02
C PRO A 52 11.83 -9.34 -6.78
N GLU A 53 12.90 -10.14 -6.90
CA GLU A 53 13.75 -10.49 -5.76
C GLU A 53 14.24 -9.25 -5.00
N ALA A 54 14.14 -9.30 -3.68
CA ALA A 54 14.59 -8.23 -2.80
C ALA A 54 16.12 -8.09 -2.89
N LEU A 55 16.59 -6.84 -2.90
CA LEU A 55 18.02 -6.56 -2.76
C LEU A 55 18.49 -7.06 -1.37
N PRO A 56 19.80 -7.33 -1.16
CA PRO A 56 20.29 -7.90 0.09
C PRO A 56 19.87 -7.13 1.35
N VAL A 57 19.83 -5.79 1.28
CA VAL A 57 19.39 -4.93 2.38
C VAL A 57 17.88 -5.06 2.62
N ASP A 58 17.10 -5.16 1.54
CA ASP A 58 15.65 -5.29 1.58
C ASP A 58 15.20 -6.67 2.10
N LYS A 59 16.06 -7.70 2.03
CA LYS A 59 15.76 -9.04 2.57
C LYS A 59 15.55 -9.01 4.09
N ILE A 60 16.23 -8.11 4.81
CA ILE A 60 16.07 -7.97 6.26
C ILE A 60 14.68 -7.41 6.59
N ILE A 61 14.31 -6.30 5.96
CA ILE A 61 13.01 -5.63 6.16
C ILE A 61 11.87 -6.50 5.64
N SER A 62 12.11 -7.27 4.58
CA SER A 62 11.10 -8.10 3.94
C SER A 62 10.91 -9.48 4.56
N SER A 63 11.64 -9.79 5.64
CA SER A 63 11.67 -11.14 6.22
C SER A 63 11.95 -12.19 5.15
N ASN A 64 12.96 -11.94 4.31
CA ASN A 64 13.31 -12.75 3.14
C ASN A 64 12.12 -12.97 2.17
N GLN A 65 11.34 -11.91 1.93
CA GLN A 65 10.12 -11.92 1.10
C GLN A 65 9.05 -12.92 1.55
N LEU A 66 8.99 -13.25 2.84
CA LEU A 66 7.95 -14.12 3.41
C LEU A 66 6.78 -13.35 4.03
N ALA A 67 6.82 -12.02 4.06
CA ALA A 67 5.64 -11.23 4.41
C ALA A 67 4.72 -11.03 3.19
N ILE A 68 3.41 -10.96 3.43
CA ILE A 68 2.39 -10.86 2.38
C ILE A 68 2.61 -9.70 1.40
N VAL A 69 3.13 -8.57 1.89
CA VAL A 69 3.41 -7.36 1.10
C VAL A 69 4.65 -7.48 0.20
N TYR A 70 5.53 -8.44 0.49
CA TYR A 70 6.84 -8.59 -0.18
C TYR A 70 6.98 -9.87 -1.00
N SER A 71 6.17 -10.89 -0.69
CA SER A 71 6.22 -12.17 -1.39
C SER A 71 5.86 -12.04 -2.86
N SER A 72 6.58 -12.76 -3.72
CA SER A 72 6.25 -12.89 -5.15
C SER A 72 4.89 -13.55 -5.33
N TYR A 73 4.21 -13.20 -6.43
CA TYR A 73 2.88 -13.69 -6.72
C TYR A 73 2.92 -15.18 -7.05
N GLY A 74 2.52 -16.03 -6.10
CA GLY A 74 2.65 -17.47 -6.20
C GLY A 74 1.99 -18.24 -5.06
N PRO A 75 2.32 -19.54 -4.89
CA PRO A 75 1.76 -20.38 -3.82
C PRO A 75 1.94 -19.78 -2.42
N THR A 76 3.13 -19.24 -2.12
CA THR A 76 3.44 -18.60 -0.83
C THR A 76 2.52 -17.41 -0.57
N TRP A 77 2.41 -16.48 -1.51
CA TRP A 77 1.52 -15.33 -1.39
C TRP A 77 0.05 -15.74 -1.21
N ARG A 78 -0.42 -16.74 -1.97
CA ARG A 78 -1.80 -17.26 -1.84
C ARG A 78 -2.06 -17.84 -0.46
N LEU A 79 -1.10 -18.59 0.11
CA LEU A 79 -1.21 -19.15 1.45
C LEU A 79 -1.25 -18.04 2.51
N LEU A 80 -0.32 -17.08 2.44
CA LEU A 80 -0.27 -15.94 3.36
C LEU A 80 -1.58 -15.12 3.31
N ARG A 81 -2.07 -14.82 2.11
CA ARG A 81 -3.33 -14.09 1.92
C ARG A 81 -4.53 -14.86 2.49
N ARG A 82 -4.60 -16.16 2.24
CA ARG A 82 -5.68 -17.01 2.77
C ARG A 82 -5.69 -17.00 4.29
N ASN A 83 -4.54 -17.22 4.92
CA ASN A 83 -4.43 -17.27 6.39
C ASN A 83 -4.72 -15.89 7.01
N LEU A 84 -4.18 -14.82 6.44
CA LEU A 84 -4.48 -13.45 6.89
C LEU A 84 -5.98 -13.14 6.83
N THR A 85 -6.63 -13.51 5.71
CA THR A 85 -8.06 -13.27 5.52
C THR A 85 -8.91 -14.13 6.45
N ALA A 86 -8.55 -15.40 6.63
CA ALA A 86 -9.30 -16.33 7.45
C ALA A 86 -9.24 -15.96 8.93
N GLU A 87 -8.07 -15.56 9.44
CA GLU A 87 -7.86 -15.37 10.88
C GLU A 87 -8.04 -13.92 11.34
N ILE A 88 -7.54 -12.95 10.57
CA ILE A 88 -7.40 -11.55 11.03
C ILE A 88 -8.42 -10.64 10.35
N LEU A 89 -8.57 -10.75 9.02
CA LEU A 89 -9.40 -9.81 8.24
C LEU A 89 -10.82 -10.34 7.97
N ASN A 90 -11.24 -11.42 8.63
CA ASN A 90 -12.60 -11.91 8.49
C ASN A 90 -13.59 -10.99 9.24
N PRO A 91 -14.87 -10.93 8.81
CA PRO A 91 -15.86 -10.02 9.43
C PRO A 91 -16.04 -10.20 10.94
N SER A 92 -15.92 -11.44 11.44
CA SER A 92 -16.06 -11.76 12.87
C SER A 92 -14.88 -11.19 13.68
N ALA A 93 -13.65 -11.40 13.21
CA ALA A 93 -12.44 -10.85 13.82
C ALA A 93 -12.44 -9.32 13.77
N VAL A 94 -12.78 -8.72 12.63
CA VAL A 94 -12.87 -7.26 12.51
C VAL A 94 -13.90 -6.67 13.50
N LYS A 95 -15.02 -7.37 13.71
CA LYS A 95 -16.03 -6.97 14.71
C LYS A 95 -15.51 -7.13 16.15
N SER A 96 -14.74 -8.16 16.45
CA SER A 96 -14.16 -8.35 17.80
C SER A 96 -13.16 -7.23 18.15
N TYR A 97 -12.50 -6.64 17.16
CA TYR A 97 -11.61 -5.49 17.34
C TYR A 97 -12.33 -4.13 17.47
N SER A 98 -13.67 -4.07 17.36
CA SER A 98 -14.45 -2.82 17.40
C SER A 98 -14.10 -1.94 18.60
N ARG A 99 -14.09 -2.51 19.81
CA ARG A 99 -13.77 -1.77 21.04
C ARG A 99 -12.39 -1.12 21.01
N ALA A 100 -11.37 -1.84 20.51
CA ALA A 100 -10.01 -1.30 20.41
C ALA A 100 -9.94 -0.17 19.38
N ARG A 101 -10.65 -0.31 18.25
CA ARG A 101 -10.73 0.73 17.21
C ARG A 101 -11.44 1.98 17.72
N ASP A 102 -12.58 1.80 18.40
CA ASP A 102 -13.36 2.90 18.98
C ASP A 102 -12.54 3.62 20.06
N TRP A 103 -11.80 2.87 20.87
CA TRP A 103 -10.88 3.45 21.85
C TRP A 103 -9.86 4.35 21.16
N VAL A 104 -9.06 3.86 20.20
CA VAL A 104 -8.04 4.68 19.50
C VAL A 104 -8.61 5.96 18.89
N VAL A 105 -9.84 5.93 18.39
CA VAL A 105 -10.50 7.11 17.82
C VAL A 105 -10.94 8.11 18.89
N GLN A 106 -11.39 7.61 20.05
CA GLN A 106 -11.88 8.43 21.16
C GLN A 106 -10.77 8.96 22.06
N THR A 107 -9.62 8.27 22.16
CA THR A 107 -8.50 8.74 22.98
C THR A 107 -7.85 9.95 22.31
N PRO A 108 -7.81 11.13 22.96
CA PRO A 108 -6.95 12.22 22.51
C PRO A 108 -5.49 11.76 22.54
N PRO A 109 -4.64 12.16 21.59
CA PRO A 109 -3.23 11.79 21.62
C PRO A 109 -2.58 12.34 22.89
N GLU A 110 -2.37 11.46 23.86
CA GLU A 110 -1.75 11.80 25.14
C GLU A 110 -0.23 11.92 24.93
N SER A 111 0.25 13.17 24.87
CA SER A 111 1.65 13.62 24.90
C SER A 111 2.51 13.44 23.63
N PRO A 112 3.55 14.29 23.42
CA PRO A 112 4.29 14.40 22.16
C PRO A 112 5.38 13.34 21.92
N ARG A 113 5.42 12.23 22.68
CA ARG A 113 6.63 11.39 22.76
C ARG A 113 6.59 10.02 22.10
N VAL A 114 5.57 9.72 21.31
CA VAL A 114 5.65 8.65 20.29
C VAL A 114 5.31 9.25 18.94
N SER A 115 6.35 9.50 18.14
CA SER A 115 6.28 9.96 16.76
C SER A 115 5.20 9.17 16.00
N SER A 116 4.08 9.85 15.74
CA SER A 116 2.89 9.40 15.00
C SER A 116 3.14 9.18 13.50
N LYS A 117 4.35 8.74 13.12
CA LYS A 117 4.76 8.56 11.73
C LYS A 117 4.61 7.12 11.19
N ILE A 118 3.74 6.30 11.78
CA ILE A 118 3.62 4.88 11.36
C ILE A 118 2.20 4.51 10.89
N TRP A 119 1.19 5.37 11.02
CA TRP A 119 -0.13 5.12 10.43
C TRP A 119 -0.45 6.15 9.34
N PRO A 120 -0.50 5.76 8.06
CA PRO A 120 -1.16 6.58 7.07
C PRO A 120 -2.65 6.65 7.43
N SER A 121 -3.11 7.82 7.83
CA SER A 121 -4.52 8.19 7.86
C SER A 121 -5.08 8.12 6.43
N CYS A 122 -5.46 6.93 5.99
CA CYS A 122 -6.17 6.72 4.74
C CYS A 122 -7.62 6.37 5.06
N PHE A 123 -8.42 7.35 5.49
CA PHE A 123 -9.88 7.37 5.27
C PHE A 123 -10.46 8.75 5.65
N CYS A 124 -10.37 9.72 4.73
CA CYS A 124 -11.21 10.92 4.77
C CYS A 124 -11.67 11.25 3.33
N ASP A 125 -12.98 11.47 3.19
CA ASP A 125 -13.65 12.26 2.14
C ASP A 125 -13.80 11.70 0.72
N GLY A 126 -14.38 10.51 0.60
CA GLY A 126 -15.29 10.16 -0.51
C GLY A 126 -14.72 10.20 -1.94
N THR A 127 -13.44 10.48 -2.08
CA THR A 127 -12.72 10.62 -3.34
C THR A 127 -11.66 9.53 -3.34
N LEU A 128 -12.01 8.38 -3.94
CA LEU A 128 -11.05 7.33 -4.23
C LEU A 128 -10.02 7.85 -5.24
N SER A 129 -9.02 8.58 -4.76
CA SER A 129 -7.77 8.75 -5.47
C SER A 129 -6.95 7.47 -5.26
N ILE A 130 -7.36 6.39 -5.93
CA ILE A 130 -6.52 5.21 -6.13
C ILE A 130 -5.37 5.64 -7.04
N CYS A 131 -4.31 6.15 -6.42
CA CYS A 131 -2.99 6.23 -7.05
C CYS A 131 -2.09 5.28 -6.27
N HIS A 132 -2.36 3.98 -6.42
CA HIS A 132 -1.48 2.94 -5.92
C HIS A 132 -0.34 2.80 -6.91
N VAL A 133 0.83 3.27 -6.49
CA VAL A 133 2.11 3.15 -7.16
C VAL A 133 2.27 1.73 -7.71
N LEU A 134 2.21 1.57 -9.04
CA LEU A 134 2.58 0.32 -9.69
C LEU A 134 4.09 0.35 -9.92
N SER A 135 4.82 0.07 -8.85
CA SER A 135 6.15 -0.53 -8.96
C SER A 135 6.54 -1.06 -7.60
N VAL A 136 6.68 -2.38 -7.50
CA VAL A 136 7.91 -3.11 -7.09
C VAL A 136 8.68 -2.58 -5.85
N SER A 137 8.07 -1.74 -5.05
CA SER A 137 8.61 -1.23 -3.81
C SER A 137 7.87 -1.88 -2.66
N PRO A 138 8.58 -2.41 -1.65
CA PRO A 138 7.98 -3.02 -0.48
C PRO A 138 6.97 -2.10 0.26
N HIS A 139 7.03 -0.78 0.08
CA HIS A 139 6.37 0.18 0.99
C HIS A 139 4.93 0.59 0.62
N VAL A 140 4.15 -0.27 -0.04
CA VAL A 140 2.73 0.05 -0.29
C VAL A 140 1.80 -1.10 0.10
N PHE A 141 1.04 -0.84 1.15
CA PHE A 141 0.01 -1.70 1.72
C PHE A 141 -1.16 -1.82 0.75
N TRP A 142 -1.36 -3.02 0.20
CA TRP A 142 -2.67 -3.49 -0.26
C TRP A 142 -3.47 -4.02 0.92
#